data_AF-A0A077ZMZ6-F1
#
_entry.id   AF-A0A077ZMZ6-F1
#
_cell.length_a   1.000
_cell.length_b   1.000
_cell.length_c   1.000
_cell.angle_alpha   90.00
_cell.angle_beta   90.00
_cell.angle_gamma   90.00
#
_symmetry.space_group_name_H-M   'P 1'
#
loop_
_entity.id
_entity.type
_entity.pdbx_description
1 polymer ?
#
loop_
_entity_poly.entity_id
_entity_poly.type
_entity_poly.pdbx_seq_one_letter_code
_entity_poly.pdbx_strand_id
1 'polypeptide(L)'
;MNANKPSTRAARANAEKIEVVQTARRGRGRPAQAKVQQVNGGARGRGAGAAAIVPPAKDTKVDVVVSADTSKQKSLNRETKSLQKLSAALERSKRLFVDQMAASKDRLRAAYVEITTSLEDRRRKLEEELENCEQEGTEFLTSRSNKINELKALCKKAESLSDKALVQFREDIRKLELEQRAESKLATGIRFEWEPDQLLSLAKSFGNVPPLFSNRSNIPPTSAVQANGSSHQESKSSKLHEISLGGIAMQSDSLDAKQLLELTRHIQHTLRRHGIPDDILPKVSGEHGVLPTRRTSGTAGTGRRRRGRGGGTSDLHSSYLMIHALVFW
;
A
#
# COMPACT_ATOMS: atom_id res chain seq x y z
N MET A 1 -35.03 -68.89 19.18
CA MET A 1 -33.68 -68.29 19.09
C MET A 1 -33.72 -66.93 19.77
N ASN A 2 -32.76 -66.72 20.66
CA ASN A 2 -32.88 -65.96 21.91
C ASN A 2 -32.73 -64.44 21.78
N ALA A 3 -33.41 -63.74 22.67
CA ALA A 3 -33.39 -62.30 22.89
C ALA A 3 -32.05 -61.78 23.41
N ASN A 4 -31.69 -60.55 23.03
CA ASN A 4 -30.90 -59.65 23.88
C ASN A 4 -31.04 -58.18 23.42
N LYS A 5 -31.79 -57.39 24.19
CA LYS A 5 -31.55 -55.97 24.47
C LYS A 5 -31.19 -55.91 25.97
N PRO A 6 -30.28 -55.03 26.43
CA PRO A 6 -30.64 -53.65 26.83
C PRO A 6 -29.48 -52.66 26.49
N SER A 7 -29.43 -51.36 26.77
CA SER A 7 -29.81 -50.58 27.95
C SER A 7 -29.63 -49.08 27.68
N THR A 8 -30.46 -48.25 28.31
CA THR A 8 -30.53 -46.79 28.31
C THR A 8 -29.68 -46.16 29.44
N ARG A 9 -28.81 -45.19 29.12
CA ARG A 9 -28.22 -44.17 30.01
C ARG A 9 -27.33 -43.28 29.11
N ALA A 10 -27.40 -41.96 29.02
CA ALA A 10 -27.73 -40.97 30.02
C ALA A 10 -28.24 -39.68 29.34
N ALA A 11 -29.23 -39.04 29.98
CA ALA A 11 -29.67 -37.68 29.74
C ALA A 11 -29.26 -36.83 30.96
N ARG A 12 -28.69 -35.64 30.73
CA ARG A 12 -28.84 -34.36 31.49
C ARG A 12 -27.63 -33.42 31.34
N ALA A 13 -27.93 -32.12 31.44
CA ALA A 13 -27.09 -30.91 31.46
C ALA A 13 -26.75 -30.35 30.06
N ASN A 14 -27.02 -29.09 29.69
CA ASN A 14 -27.40 -27.89 30.42
C ASN A 14 -28.16 -26.93 29.50
N ALA A 15 -29.30 -26.43 29.98
CA ALA A 15 -30.00 -25.26 29.46
C ALA A 15 -30.20 -24.34 30.66
N GLU A 16 -29.63 -23.12 30.63
CA GLU A 16 -30.06 -22.02 31.50
C GLU A 16 -29.36 -20.69 31.16
N LYS A 17 -30.15 -19.60 31.28
CA LYS A 17 -29.79 -18.17 31.31
C LYS A 17 -29.86 -17.39 30.00
N ILE A 18 -31.10 -17.13 29.58
CA ILE A 18 -31.53 -15.82 29.08
C ILE A 18 -32.35 -15.19 30.20
N GLU A 19 -31.85 -14.13 30.84
CA GLU A 19 -32.64 -13.27 31.73
C GLU A 19 -32.12 -11.81 31.68
N VAL A 20 -32.94 -10.96 31.06
CA VAL A 20 -33.36 -9.62 31.50
C VAL A 20 -32.32 -8.71 32.19
N VAL A 21 -31.89 -7.67 31.49
CA VAL A 21 -31.75 -6.31 32.08
C VAL A 21 -32.22 -5.27 31.06
N GLN A 22 -33.51 -4.94 31.13
CA GLN A 22 -33.99 -3.61 30.76
C GLN A 22 -33.84 -2.68 31.97
N THR A 23 -33.71 -1.40 31.65
CA THR A 23 -33.94 -0.20 32.48
C THR A 23 -32.72 0.52 33.04
N ALA A 24 -32.75 1.83 32.71
CA ALA A 24 -32.45 2.94 33.60
C ALA A 24 -31.12 3.69 33.37
N ARG A 25 -31.30 4.92 32.85
CA ARG A 25 -30.68 6.21 33.23
C ARG A 25 -29.83 6.82 32.12
N ARG A 26 -30.41 7.71 31.30
CA ARG A 26 -30.54 9.17 31.56
C ARG A 26 -29.22 9.84 31.98
N GLY A 27 -28.60 10.48 30.99
CA GLY A 27 -28.28 11.90 31.10
C GLY A 27 -26.81 12.29 31.29
N ARG A 28 -26.47 13.41 30.61
CA ARG A 28 -25.25 14.24 30.68
C ARG A 28 -24.07 13.67 29.89
N GLY A 29 -23.43 14.38 28.96
CA GLY A 29 -23.57 15.76 28.53
C GLY A 29 -22.26 16.21 27.88
N ARG A 30 -22.39 17.03 26.82
CA ARG A 30 -21.42 17.99 26.26
C ARG A 30 -20.10 17.47 25.64
N PRO A 31 -19.83 17.82 24.38
CA PRO A 31 -18.46 18.01 23.89
C PRO A 31 -17.94 19.40 24.30
N ALA A 32 -16.77 19.45 24.92
CA ALA A 32 -16.07 20.68 25.24
C ALA A 32 -15.15 21.09 24.08
N GLN A 33 -15.30 22.33 23.65
CA GLN A 33 -14.47 23.04 22.67
C GLN A 33 -13.03 23.17 23.18
N ALA A 34 -12.05 22.74 22.37
CA ALA A 34 -10.66 23.12 22.55
C ALA A 34 -10.35 24.33 21.67
N LYS A 35 -9.96 25.40 22.37
CA LYS A 35 -9.76 26.77 21.93
C LYS A 35 -8.43 26.87 21.17
N VAL A 36 -8.47 27.50 20.01
CA VAL A 36 -7.29 28.04 19.31
C VAL A 36 -6.67 29.12 20.21
N GLN A 37 -5.53 28.82 20.82
CA GLN A 37 -4.74 29.78 21.58
C GLN A 37 -3.64 30.34 20.66
N GLN A 38 -3.90 31.55 20.20
CA GLN A 38 -2.96 32.44 19.55
C GLN A 38 -1.85 32.80 20.56
N VAL A 39 -0.59 32.57 20.21
CA VAL A 39 0.57 33.01 21.01
C VAL A 39 1.30 34.08 20.21
N ASN A 40 1.08 35.33 20.63
CA ASN A 40 1.91 36.48 20.32
C ASN A 40 3.30 36.28 20.93
N GLY A 41 4.35 36.49 20.14
CA GLY A 41 5.72 36.44 20.65
C GLY A 41 6.71 37.14 19.71
N GLY A 42 7.03 38.39 20.03
CA GLY A 42 8.39 38.90 19.85
C GLY A 42 8.70 39.70 18.58
N ALA A 43 8.20 40.93 18.52
CA ALA A 43 8.92 42.00 17.83
C ALA A 43 10.14 42.40 18.68
N ARG A 44 11.36 42.12 18.19
CA ARG A 44 12.60 42.74 18.67
C ARG A 44 13.13 43.67 17.59
N GLY A 45 12.99 44.96 17.86
CA GLY A 45 13.61 46.01 17.08
C GLY A 45 15.06 46.30 17.52
N ARG A 46 15.60 47.26 16.77
CA ARG A 46 16.65 48.23 17.12
C ARG A 46 18.12 47.81 17.06
N GLY A 47 18.86 48.63 16.31
CA GLY A 47 20.29 48.92 16.45
C GLY A 47 21.16 47.93 15.66
N ALA A 48 22.13 48.31 14.85
CA ALA A 48 22.88 49.55 14.67
C ALA A 48 23.28 49.60 13.17
N GLY A 49 23.34 50.74 12.51
CA GLY A 49 24.21 51.85 12.87
C GLY A 49 25.48 51.73 12.02
N ALA A 50 25.48 52.49 10.93
CA ALA A 50 26.62 52.67 10.04
C ALA A 50 27.83 53.22 10.79
N ALA A 51 29.00 52.66 10.52
CA ALA A 51 30.28 53.34 10.69
C ALA A 51 31.30 52.70 9.74
N ALA A 52 31.42 53.28 8.55
CA ALA A 52 32.64 53.16 7.77
C ALA A 52 33.75 53.86 8.56
N ILE A 53 34.65 53.08 9.15
CA ILE A 53 35.90 53.57 9.73
C ILE A 53 37.02 52.98 8.91
N VAL A 54 37.63 53.86 8.11
CA VAL A 54 38.97 53.72 7.55
C VAL A 54 39.97 53.78 8.70
N PRO A 55 40.88 52.82 8.86
CA PRO A 55 42.14 53.06 9.54
C PRO A 55 43.26 53.28 8.51
N PRO A 56 44.22 54.17 8.81
CA PRO A 56 45.15 54.74 7.85
C PRO A 56 46.31 53.83 7.50
N ALA A 57 46.89 54.12 6.33
CA ALA A 57 48.16 53.62 5.86
C ALA A 57 49.25 53.73 6.93
N LYS A 58 49.96 52.61 7.15
CA LYS A 58 51.32 52.60 7.67
C LYS A 58 52.15 51.72 6.75
N ASP A 59 52.91 52.38 5.90
CA ASP A 59 54.07 51.84 5.23
C ASP A 59 55.13 51.51 6.27
N THR A 60 55.37 50.22 6.49
CA THR A 60 56.65 49.75 7.03
C THR A 60 57.02 48.49 6.27
N LYS A 61 57.83 48.73 5.24
CA LYS A 61 58.58 47.75 4.47
C LYS A 61 59.61 47.11 5.41
N VAL A 62 59.35 45.88 5.81
CA VAL A 62 60.35 45.02 6.48
C VAL A 62 60.41 43.74 5.66
N ASP A 63 61.35 43.73 4.72
CA ASP A 63 61.80 42.55 4.00
C ASP A 63 62.52 41.63 5.00
N VAL A 64 61.79 40.67 5.58
CA VAL A 64 62.36 39.59 6.39
C VAL A 64 61.73 38.29 5.94
N VAL A 65 62.49 37.51 5.17
CA VAL A 65 62.45 36.04 5.01
C VAL A 65 61.21 35.34 5.61
N VAL A 66 60.09 35.28 4.87
CA VAL A 66 58.96 34.39 5.19
C VAL A 66 58.44 33.64 3.96
N SER A 67 59.32 32.90 3.28
CA SER A 67 58.97 32.26 2.00
C SER A 67 58.66 30.75 2.06
N ALA A 68 58.80 30.11 3.23
CA ALA A 68 58.43 28.69 3.42
C ALA A 68 57.33 28.45 4.46
N ASP A 69 57.29 29.24 5.54
CA ASP A 69 56.31 28.99 6.63
C ASP A 69 54.94 29.62 6.36
N THR A 70 54.87 30.74 5.62
CA THR A 70 53.57 31.31 5.20
C THR A 70 52.84 30.45 4.17
N SER A 71 53.56 29.72 3.32
CA SER A 71 52.95 28.80 2.33
C SER A 71 52.40 27.55 3.01
N LYS A 72 53.15 26.97 3.95
CA LYS A 72 52.67 25.88 4.84
C LYS A 72 51.47 26.31 5.68
N GLN A 73 51.52 27.49 6.29
CA GLN A 73 50.40 27.99 7.07
C GLN A 73 49.16 28.25 6.20
N LYS A 74 49.33 28.72 4.96
CA LYS A 74 48.22 28.85 3.99
C LYS A 74 47.66 27.49 3.54
N SER A 75 48.48 26.45 3.36
CA SER A 75 48.01 25.11 2.99
C SER A 75 47.24 24.46 4.14
N LEU A 76 47.77 24.53 5.37
CA LEU A 76 47.10 24.03 6.56
C LEU A 76 45.74 24.71 6.77
N ASN A 77 45.66 26.04 6.59
CA ASN A 77 44.38 26.74 6.66
C ASN A 77 43.36 26.27 5.60
N ARG A 78 43.80 25.86 4.40
CA ARG A 78 42.93 25.28 3.37
C ARG A 78 42.45 23.89 3.77
N GLU A 79 43.34 23.05 4.30
CA GLU A 79 43.02 21.71 4.81
C GLU A 79 42.07 21.77 6.01
N THR A 80 42.30 22.67 6.97
CA THR A 80 41.38 22.91 8.10
C THR A 80 40.00 23.31 7.62
N LYS A 81 39.90 24.24 6.66
CA LYS A 81 38.61 24.61 6.04
C LYS A 81 37.96 23.43 5.31
N SER A 82 38.75 22.57 4.67
CA SER A 82 38.25 21.35 4.03
C SER A 82 37.69 20.36 5.05
N LEU A 83 38.42 20.10 6.14
CA LEU A 83 37.97 19.25 7.24
C LEU A 83 36.71 19.78 7.92
N GLN A 84 36.61 21.09 8.14
CA GLN A 84 35.39 21.73 8.65
C GLN A 84 34.20 21.51 7.70
N LYS A 85 34.41 21.63 6.39
CA LYS A 85 33.36 21.35 5.38
C LYS A 85 32.95 19.87 5.39
N LEU A 86 33.90 18.94 5.48
CA LEU A 86 33.63 17.50 5.57
C LEU A 86 32.90 17.14 6.85
N SER A 87 33.30 17.71 7.98
CA SER A 87 32.61 17.56 9.27
C SER A 87 31.17 18.07 9.19
N ALA A 88 30.94 19.27 8.66
CA ALA A 88 29.60 19.81 8.47
C ALA A 88 28.75 18.97 7.50
N ALA A 89 29.36 18.42 6.44
CA ALA A 89 28.69 17.53 5.50
C ALA A 89 28.28 16.20 6.17
N LEU A 90 29.15 15.61 6.99
CA LEU A 90 28.86 14.40 7.75
C LEU A 90 27.70 14.61 8.73
N GLU A 91 27.69 15.73 9.48
CA GLU A 91 26.60 16.06 10.39
C GLU A 91 25.25 16.22 9.68
N ARG A 92 25.24 16.81 8.47
CA ARG A 92 24.03 16.85 7.63
C ARG A 92 23.59 15.44 7.22
N SER A 93 24.53 14.59 6.76
CA SER A 93 24.22 13.21 6.38
C SER A 93 23.67 12.38 7.55
N LYS A 94 24.20 12.57 8.77
CA LYS A 94 23.67 11.92 9.98
C LYS A 94 22.22 12.30 10.25
N ARG A 95 21.89 13.60 10.17
CA ARG A 95 20.50 14.08 10.36
C ARG A 95 19.57 13.49 9.30
N LEU A 96 19.95 13.59 8.02
CA LEU A 96 19.17 13.00 6.93
C LEU A 96 18.94 11.51 7.10
N PHE A 97 19.95 10.76 7.58
CA PHE A 97 19.79 9.33 7.87
C PHE A 97 18.74 9.09 8.96
N VAL A 98 18.80 9.82 10.08
CA VAL A 98 17.80 9.71 11.16
C VAL A 98 16.41 10.06 10.66
N ASP A 99 16.27 11.14 9.88
CA ASP A 99 14.99 11.56 9.29
C ASP A 99 14.42 10.50 8.34
N GLN A 100 15.26 9.89 7.49
CA GLN A 100 14.85 8.81 6.60
C GLN A 100 14.45 7.54 7.36
N MET A 101 15.12 7.23 8.47
CA MET A 101 14.74 6.11 9.34
C MET A 101 13.40 6.37 10.04
N ALA A 102 13.15 7.60 10.50
CA ALA A 102 11.86 7.99 11.06
C ALA A 102 10.74 7.90 10.00
N ALA A 103 10.96 8.47 8.81
CA ALA A 103 10.02 8.38 7.69
C ALA A 103 9.73 6.93 7.28
N SER A 104 10.73 6.05 7.29
CA SER A 104 10.54 4.62 6.99
C SER A 104 9.69 3.91 8.04
N LYS A 105 9.84 4.25 9.32
CA LYS A 105 8.97 3.74 10.41
C LYS A 105 7.54 4.21 10.25
N ASP A 106 7.35 5.48 9.88
CA ASP A 106 6.01 6.03 9.67
C ASP A 106 5.33 5.42 8.44
N ARG A 107 6.07 5.16 7.34
CA ARG A 107 5.56 4.39 6.20
C ARG A 107 5.15 2.97 6.56
N LEU A 108 5.95 2.27 7.37
CA LEU A 108 5.60 0.93 7.85
C LEU A 108 4.29 0.94 8.65
N ARG A 109 4.14 1.90 9.58
CA ARG A 109 2.92 2.06 10.38
C ARG A 109 1.72 2.38 9.50
N ALA A 110 1.87 3.30 8.55
CA ALA A 110 0.80 3.67 7.62
C ALA A 110 0.34 2.48 6.77
N ALA A 111 1.29 1.71 6.21
CA ALA A 111 0.98 0.51 5.43
C ALA A 111 0.26 -0.55 6.27
N TYR A 112 0.64 -0.73 7.54
CA TYR A 112 -0.05 -1.66 8.44
C TYR A 112 -1.49 -1.22 8.74
N VAL A 113 -1.72 0.09 8.99
CA VAL A 113 -3.06 0.65 9.19
C VAL A 113 -3.93 0.47 7.94
N GLU A 114 -3.38 0.71 6.76
CA GLU A 114 -4.10 0.55 5.49
C GLU A 114 -4.55 -0.90 5.27
N ILE A 115 -3.65 -1.87 5.45
CA ILE A 115 -3.96 -3.30 5.29
C ILE A 115 -4.98 -3.76 6.31
N THR A 116 -4.81 -3.39 7.59
CA THR A 116 -5.74 -3.80 8.66
C THR A 116 -7.13 -3.23 8.44
N THR A 117 -7.23 -1.94 8.08
CA THR A 117 -8.52 -1.31 7.72
C THR A 117 -9.18 -2.03 6.55
N SER A 118 -8.43 -2.33 5.49
CA SER A 118 -8.96 -3.06 4.32
C SER A 118 -9.46 -4.46 4.67
N LEU A 119 -8.77 -5.18 5.55
CA LEU A 119 -9.20 -6.50 6.02
C LEU A 119 -10.44 -6.42 6.93
N GLU A 120 -10.52 -5.40 7.79
CA GLU A 120 -11.69 -5.15 8.64
C GLU A 120 -12.93 -4.79 7.81
N ASP A 121 -12.76 -4.01 6.74
CA ASP A 121 -13.81 -3.68 5.77
C ASP A 121 -14.29 -4.94 5.04
N ARG A 122 -13.37 -5.78 4.57
CA ARG A 122 -13.73 -7.06 3.93
C ARG A 122 -14.45 -7.99 4.91
N ARG A 123 -13.99 -8.08 6.16
CA ARG A 123 -14.67 -8.86 7.21
C ARG A 123 -16.10 -8.35 7.41
N ARG A 124 -16.30 -7.05 7.61
CA ARG A 124 -17.64 -6.47 7.80
C ARG A 124 -18.58 -6.79 6.63
N LYS A 125 -18.08 -6.67 5.40
CA LYS A 125 -18.85 -7.01 4.20
C LYS A 125 -19.25 -8.49 4.17
N LEU A 126 -18.33 -9.39 4.52
CA LEU A 126 -18.63 -10.84 4.60
C LEU A 126 -19.63 -11.17 5.71
N GLU A 127 -19.55 -10.49 6.85
CA GLU A 127 -20.50 -10.63 7.96
C GLU A 127 -21.91 -10.19 7.52
N GLU A 128 -22.03 -9.05 6.81
CA GLU A 128 -23.30 -8.59 6.23
C GLU A 128 -23.86 -9.56 5.18
N GLU A 129 -23.01 -10.10 4.29
CA GLU A 129 -23.41 -11.11 3.30
C GLU A 129 -23.93 -12.39 3.98
N LEU A 130 -23.31 -12.82 5.09
CA LEU A 130 -23.75 -13.98 5.87
C LEU A 130 -25.05 -13.73 6.62
N GLU A 131 -25.23 -12.55 7.22
CA GLU A 131 -26.47 -12.16 7.90
C GLU A 131 -27.65 -12.12 6.91
N ASN A 132 -27.43 -11.55 5.72
CA ASN A 132 -28.42 -11.56 4.65
C ASN A 132 -28.77 -13.01 4.22
N CYS A 133 -27.76 -13.87 4.07
CA CYS A 133 -27.99 -15.28 3.73
C CYS A 133 -28.77 -16.04 4.83
N GLU A 134 -28.49 -15.76 6.10
CA GLU A 134 -29.23 -16.30 7.24
C GLU A 134 -30.68 -15.84 7.23
N GLN A 135 -30.92 -14.54 7.00
CA GLN A 135 -32.25 -13.97 6.91
C GLN A 135 -33.05 -14.60 5.76
N GLU A 136 -32.49 -14.62 4.55
CA GLU A 136 -33.10 -15.23 3.37
C GLU A 136 -33.43 -16.72 3.60
N GLY A 137 -32.48 -17.48 4.17
CA GLY A 137 -32.69 -18.88 4.50
C GLY A 137 -33.79 -19.09 5.53
N THR A 138 -33.84 -18.25 6.57
CA THR A 138 -34.85 -18.31 7.63
C THR A 138 -36.24 -17.94 7.11
N GLU A 139 -36.34 -16.88 6.31
CA GLU A 139 -37.60 -16.47 5.67
C GLU A 139 -38.13 -17.56 4.73
N PHE A 140 -37.25 -18.17 3.94
CA PHE A 140 -37.60 -19.28 3.05
C PHE A 140 -38.14 -20.49 3.83
N LEU A 141 -37.44 -20.94 4.86
CA LEU A 141 -37.85 -22.08 5.69
C LEU A 141 -39.13 -21.78 6.49
N THR A 142 -39.31 -20.53 6.93
CA THR A 142 -40.54 -20.09 7.62
C THR A 142 -41.73 -20.10 6.66
N SER A 143 -41.57 -19.56 5.45
CA SER A 143 -42.58 -19.62 4.39
C SER A 143 -42.98 -21.07 4.07
N ARG A 144 -41.99 -21.97 4.00
CA ARG A 144 -42.22 -23.40 3.81
C ARG A 144 -43.02 -24.02 4.95
N SER A 145 -42.64 -23.74 6.19
CA SER A 145 -43.34 -24.21 7.39
C SER A 145 -44.81 -23.76 7.40
N ASN A 146 -45.07 -22.50 7.04
CA ASN A 146 -46.42 -21.96 6.91
C ASN A 146 -47.24 -22.72 5.86
N LYS A 147 -46.67 -22.98 4.67
CA LYS A 147 -47.33 -23.77 3.63
C LYS A 147 -47.66 -25.20 4.09
N ILE A 148 -46.75 -25.84 4.84
CA ILE A 148 -47.01 -27.16 5.43
C ILE A 148 -48.17 -27.09 6.44
N ASN A 149 -48.23 -26.06 7.26
CA ASN A 149 -49.30 -25.89 8.25
C ASN A 149 -50.67 -25.62 7.59
N GLU A 150 -50.70 -24.83 6.52
CA GLU A 150 -51.90 -24.62 5.69
C GLU A 150 -52.40 -25.95 5.09
N LEU A 151 -51.51 -26.75 4.49
CA LEU A 151 -51.87 -28.04 3.92
C LEU A 151 -52.31 -29.04 4.99
N LYS A 152 -51.70 -29.03 6.19
CA LYS A 152 -52.20 -29.82 7.34
C LYS A 152 -53.61 -29.41 7.74
N ALA A 153 -53.94 -28.11 7.70
CA ALA A 153 -55.28 -27.62 7.98
C ALA A 153 -56.29 -28.03 6.88
N LEU A 154 -55.90 -28.00 5.60
CA LEU A 154 -56.72 -28.48 4.48
C LEU A 154 -56.95 -30.01 4.55
N CYS A 155 -55.94 -30.77 4.96
CA CYS A 155 -56.03 -32.22 5.16
C CYS A 155 -57.17 -32.59 6.13
N LYS A 156 -57.32 -31.83 7.23
CA LYS A 156 -58.43 -32.01 8.20
C LYS A 156 -59.82 -31.74 7.61
N LYS A 157 -59.91 -31.04 6.49
CA LYS A 157 -61.15 -30.66 5.79
C LYS A 157 -61.33 -31.41 4.47
N ALA A 158 -60.48 -32.40 4.17
CA ALA A 158 -60.37 -33.02 2.86
C ALA A 158 -61.70 -33.59 2.35
N GLU A 159 -62.52 -34.17 3.23
CA GLU A 159 -63.84 -34.73 2.89
C GLU A 159 -64.84 -33.68 2.39
N SER A 160 -64.63 -32.40 2.72
CA SER A 160 -65.47 -31.27 2.31
C SER A 160 -64.95 -30.51 1.08
N LEU A 161 -63.75 -30.85 0.60
CA LEU A 161 -63.15 -30.20 -0.55
C LEU A 161 -63.79 -30.70 -1.85
N SER A 162 -63.95 -29.81 -2.83
CA SER A 162 -64.35 -30.22 -4.18
C SER A 162 -63.26 -31.04 -4.86
N ASP A 163 -63.62 -31.87 -5.84
CA ASP A 163 -62.65 -32.70 -6.58
C ASP A 163 -61.50 -31.88 -7.17
N LYS A 164 -61.80 -30.69 -7.71
CA LYS A 164 -60.78 -29.76 -8.22
C LYS A 164 -59.80 -29.31 -7.12
N ALA A 165 -60.31 -28.99 -5.94
CA ALA A 165 -59.48 -28.60 -4.80
C ALA A 165 -58.65 -29.79 -4.27
N LEU A 166 -59.19 -31.01 -4.30
CA LEU A 166 -58.46 -32.23 -3.93
C LEU A 166 -57.31 -32.54 -4.90
N VAL A 167 -57.50 -32.32 -6.20
CA VAL A 167 -56.42 -32.45 -7.19
C VAL A 167 -55.31 -31.45 -6.90
N GLN A 168 -55.64 -30.16 -6.72
CA GLN A 168 -54.64 -29.13 -6.38
C GLN A 168 -53.91 -29.42 -5.07
N PHE A 169 -54.64 -29.87 -4.03
CA PHE A 169 -54.05 -30.24 -2.75
C PHE A 169 -53.02 -31.38 -2.89
N ARG A 170 -53.33 -32.40 -3.71
CA ARG A 170 -52.41 -33.50 -4.00
C ARG A 170 -51.18 -33.04 -4.80
N GLU A 171 -51.36 -32.10 -5.72
CA GLU A 171 -50.25 -31.50 -6.47
C GLU A 171 -49.33 -30.69 -5.57
N ASP A 172 -49.88 -29.87 -4.66
CA ASP A 172 -49.12 -29.10 -3.68
C ASP A 172 -48.28 -30.01 -2.76
N ILE A 173 -48.84 -31.15 -2.32
CA ILE A 173 -48.09 -32.15 -1.55
C ILE A 173 -46.93 -32.72 -2.36
N ARG A 174 -47.17 -33.17 -3.60
CA ARG A 174 -46.09 -33.69 -4.47
C ARG A 174 -44.99 -32.67 -4.69
N LYS A 175 -45.34 -31.39 -4.83
CA LYS A 175 -44.38 -30.29 -4.98
C LYS A 175 -43.50 -30.16 -3.73
N LEU A 176 -44.08 -30.22 -2.53
CA LEU A 176 -43.31 -30.20 -1.28
C LEU A 176 -42.36 -31.40 -1.15
N GLU A 177 -42.82 -32.59 -1.51
CA GLU A 177 -41.99 -33.81 -1.48
C GLU A 177 -40.80 -33.71 -2.43
N LEU A 178 -40.99 -33.12 -3.61
CA LEU A 178 -39.92 -32.90 -4.59
C LEU A 178 -38.90 -31.87 -4.09
N GLU A 179 -39.37 -30.77 -3.49
CA GLU A 179 -38.54 -29.65 -3.03
C GLU A 179 -37.76 -29.99 -1.75
N GLN A 180 -38.22 -30.93 -0.93
CA GLN A 180 -37.59 -31.34 0.33
C GLN A 180 -36.09 -31.66 0.20
N ARG A 181 -35.67 -32.27 -0.92
CA ARG A 181 -34.23 -32.56 -1.16
C ARG A 181 -33.40 -31.30 -1.31
N ALA A 182 -33.95 -30.23 -1.89
CA ALA A 182 -33.27 -28.95 -2.02
C ALA A 182 -33.14 -28.24 -0.67
N GLU A 183 -34.15 -28.35 0.18
CA GLU A 183 -34.17 -27.75 1.53
C GLU A 183 -33.11 -28.35 2.44
N SER A 184 -32.89 -29.66 2.37
CA SER A 184 -31.83 -30.31 3.13
C SER A 184 -30.45 -29.78 2.73
N LYS A 185 -30.20 -29.54 1.43
CA LYS A 185 -28.95 -28.92 0.96
C LYS A 185 -28.84 -27.46 1.40
N LEU A 186 -29.94 -26.72 1.38
CA LEU A 186 -29.99 -25.35 1.87
C LEU A 186 -29.63 -25.29 3.37
N ALA A 187 -30.15 -26.20 4.18
CA ALA A 187 -29.96 -26.23 5.63
C ALA A 187 -28.56 -26.68 6.08
N THR A 188 -27.83 -27.43 5.25
CA THR A 188 -26.53 -28.03 5.61
C THR A 188 -25.34 -27.48 4.83
N GLY A 189 -25.59 -26.60 3.87
CA GLY A 189 -24.55 -26.01 3.04
C GLY A 189 -23.62 -25.10 3.84
N ILE A 190 -22.32 -25.26 3.66
CA ILE A 190 -21.31 -24.31 4.14
C ILE A 190 -21.48 -23.00 3.35
N ARG A 191 -21.47 -21.86 4.06
CA ARG A 191 -21.68 -20.52 3.46
C ARG A 191 -20.43 -19.66 3.38
N PHE A 192 -19.40 -20.02 4.16
CA PHE A 192 -18.11 -19.35 4.12
C PHE A 192 -17.02 -20.36 3.80
N GLU A 193 -16.36 -20.14 2.67
CA GLU A 193 -15.21 -20.91 2.23
C GLU A 193 -14.04 -19.94 2.03
N TRP A 194 -12.82 -20.36 2.38
CA TRP A 194 -11.63 -19.53 2.21
C TRP A 194 -10.39 -20.39 1.97
N GLU A 195 -9.47 -19.87 1.15
CA GLU A 195 -8.20 -20.51 0.84
C GLU A 195 -7.05 -19.83 1.62
N PRO A 196 -6.44 -20.50 2.61
CA PRO A 196 -5.44 -19.87 3.48
C PRO A 196 -4.10 -19.58 2.80
N ASP A 197 -3.68 -20.44 1.88
CA ASP A 197 -2.28 -20.49 1.43
C ASP A 197 -1.83 -19.21 0.73
N GLN A 198 -2.69 -18.65 -0.10
CA GLN A 198 -2.38 -17.44 -0.87
C GLN A 198 -2.16 -16.24 0.06
N LEU A 199 -3.11 -16.00 0.97
CA LEU A 199 -3.07 -14.86 1.88
C LEU A 199 -1.95 -14.99 2.92
N LEU A 200 -1.72 -16.20 3.42
CA LEU A 200 -0.62 -16.46 4.37
C LEU A 200 0.76 -16.30 3.72
N SER A 201 0.91 -16.69 2.44
CA SER A 201 2.14 -16.46 1.67
C SER A 201 2.41 -14.96 1.47
N LEU A 202 1.38 -14.19 1.11
CA LEU A 202 1.45 -12.74 0.98
C LEU A 202 1.79 -12.06 2.31
N ALA A 203 1.17 -12.49 3.41
CA ALA A 203 1.45 -11.96 4.74
C ALA A 203 2.89 -12.21 5.19
N LYS A 204 3.45 -13.41 4.92
CA LYS A 204 4.84 -13.75 5.26
C LYS A 204 5.87 -12.96 4.47
N SER A 205 5.55 -12.58 3.24
CA SER A 205 6.43 -11.82 2.34
C SER A 205 6.21 -10.30 2.41
N PHE A 206 5.30 -9.84 3.28
CA PHE A 206 4.97 -8.43 3.40
C PHE A 206 6.11 -7.60 4.02
N GLY A 207 6.63 -6.68 3.20
CA GLY A 207 7.65 -5.72 3.60
C GLY A 207 9.07 -6.32 3.62
N ASN A 208 10.06 -5.45 3.42
CA ASN A 208 11.47 -5.80 3.53
C ASN A 208 12.25 -4.60 4.07
N VAL A 209 13.22 -4.86 4.95
CA VAL A 209 14.16 -3.84 5.44
C VAL A 209 15.52 -4.17 4.83
N PRO A 210 15.93 -3.49 3.74
CA PRO A 210 17.19 -3.79 3.10
C PRO A 210 18.36 -3.50 4.06
N PRO A 211 19.39 -4.37 4.09
CA PRO A 211 20.56 -4.15 4.93
C PRO A 211 21.37 -2.94 4.46
N LEU A 212 21.95 -2.19 5.40
CA LEU A 212 22.69 -0.95 5.11
C LEU A 212 23.98 -1.17 4.30
N PHE A 213 24.55 -2.37 4.36
CA PHE A 213 25.91 -2.66 3.89
C PHE A 213 26.05 -3.85 2.94
N SER A 214 24.96 -4.52 2.51
CA SER A 214 25.09 -5.77 1.74
C SER A 214 25.78 -5.64 0.39
N ASN A 215 25.86 -4.44 -0.18
CA ASN A 215 26.42 -4.20 -1.52
C ASN A 215 27.60 -3.21 -1.52
N ARG A 216 28.26 -2.98 -0.38
CA ARG A 216 29.43 -2.08 -0.34
C ARG A 216 30.75 -2.87 -0.41
N SER A 217 31.18 -3.18 -1.64
CA SER A 217 32.53 -3.71 -1.92
C SER A 217 33.64 -2.65 -1.88
N ASN A 218 33.34 -1.35 -1.67
CA ASN A 218 34.32 -0.27 -1.86
C ASN A 218 34.46 0.75 -0.71
N ILE A 219 34.00 0.45 0.52
CA ILE A 219 34.33 1.29 1.68
C ILE A 219 35.20 0.47 2.63
N PRO A 220 36.55 0.57 2.55
CA PRO A 220 37.39 -0.01 3.58
C PRO A 220 37.08 0.68 4.91
N PRO A 221 36.94 -0.07 6.02
CA PRO A 221 36.84 0.54 7.34
C PRO A 221 38.13 1.33 7.58
N THR A 222 38.03 2.64 7.78
CA THR A 222 39.15 3.44 8.29
C THR A 222 39.57 2.86 9.64
N SER A 223 40.84 2.45 9.72
CA SER A 223 41.50 1.82 10.87
C SER A 223 41.30 2.59 12.18
N ALA A 224 40.20 2.31 12.88
CA ALA A 224 39.97 2.69 14.28
C ALA A 224 39.08 1.68 15.03
N VAL A 225 38.63 0.60 14.36
CA VAL A 225 37.87 -0.51 14.96
C VAL A 225 38.59 -1.83 14.63
N GLN A 226 39.84 -1.95 15.06
CA GLN A 226 40.58 -3.21 15.10
C GLN A 226 41.32 -3.29 16.44
N ALA A 227 40.54 -3.33 17.52
CA ALA A 227 40.99 -3.79 18.82
C ALA A 227 39.78 -4.50 19.46
N ASN A 228 39.97 -5.77 19.80
CA ASN A 228 39.05 -6.68 20.47
C ASN A 228 38.07 -7.45 19.59
N GLY A 229 38.46 -8.69 19.25
CA GLY A 229 37.55 -9.68 18.67
C GLY A 229 38.24 -10.84 17.97
N SER A 230 39.19 -11.50 18.64
CA SER A 230 39.72 -12.80 18.20
C SER A 230 38.64 -13.86 18.32
N SER A 231 38.17 -14.42 17.21
CA SER A 231 37.95 -15.86 17.10
C SER A 231 37.77 -16.29 15.64
N HIS A 232 38.68 -17.19 15.29
CA HIS A 232 38.86 -17.94 14.07
C HIS A 232 37.69 -18.93 13.89
N GLN A 233 37.02 -18.95 12.73
CA GLN A 233 36.44 -20.20 12.22
C GLN A 233 36.36 -20.19 10.69
N GLU A 234 37.26 -20.99 10.13
CA GLU A 234 37.34 -21.42 8.74
C GLU A 234 36.17 -22.38 8.45
N SER A 235 35.38 -22.11 7.41
CA SER A 235 34.48 -23.11 6.81
C SER A 235 34.36 -22.87 5.32
N LYS A 236 35.01 -23.78 4.60
CA LYS A 236 35.01 -23.99 3.16
C LYS A 236 33.60 -24.42 2.73
N SER A 237 32.97 -23.72 1.80
CA SER A 237 31.93 -24.30 0.95
C SER A 237 31.78 -23.50 -0.32
N SER A 238 32.42 -24.02 -1.37
CA SER A 238 32.23 -23.64 -2.76
C SER A 238 30.85 -24.12 -3.22
N LYS A 239 29.87 -23.21 -3.30
CA LYS A 239 28.72 -23.39 -4.18
C LYS A 239 28.32 -22.03 -4.74
N LEU A 240 28.71 -21.82 -6.00
CA LEU A 240 28.34 -20.68 -6.81
C LEU A 240 26.81 -20.61 -6.88
N HIS A 241 26.20 -19.75 -6.07
CA HIS A 241 24.86 -19.23 -6.34
C HIS A 241 25.03 -17.77 -6.74
N GLU A 242 25.01 -17.59 -8.07
CA GLU A 242 24.48 -16.44 -8.80
C GLU A 242 23.88 -15.35 -7.90
N ILE A 243 24.71 -14.37 -7.56
CA ILE A 243 24.27 -13.16 -6.88
C ILE A 243 23.61 -12.28 -7.93
N SER A 244 22.30 -12.46 -8.10
CA SER A 244 21.42 -11.49 -8.74
C SER A 244 21.43 -10.20 -7.92
N LEU A 245 22.37 -9.31 -8.24
CA LEU A 245 22.37 -7.92 -7.82
C LEU A 245 21.09 -7.26 -8.33
N GLY A 246 20.31 -6.69 -7.42
CA GLY A 246 19.07 -5.94 -7.66
C GLY A 246 19.23 -4.66 -8.48
N GLY A 247 19.85 -4.73 -9.66
CA GLY A 247 19.35 -4.00 -10.81
C GLY A 247 18.18 -4.80 -11.38
N ILE A 248 17.22 -4.13 -12.01
CA ILE A 248 16.35 -4.82 -12.95
C ILE A 248 17.30 -5.31 -14.05
N ALA A 249 17.84 -6.51 -13.91
CA ALA A 249 18.38 -7.26 -15.04
C ALA A 249 17.16 -7.63 -15.87
N MET A 250 16.66 -6.66 -16.64
CA MET A 250 15.83 -7.00 -17.77
C MET A 250 16.68 -7.96 -18.58
N GLN A 251 16.25 -9.21 -18.68
CA GLN A 251 16.70 -10.12 -19.71
C GLN A 251 16.23 -9.53 -21.06
N SER A 252 16.82 -8.40 -21.48
CA SER A 252 16.48 -7.69 -22.71
C SER A 252 17.24 -8.25 -23.92
N ASP A 253 18.16 -9.19 -23.70
CA ASP A 253 19.14 -9.60 -24.71
C ASP A 253 18.70 -10.86 -25.51
N SER A 254 17.42 -11.24 -25.45
CA SER A 254 16.87 -12.33 -26.29
C SER A 254 15.74 -11.91 -27.22
N LEU A 255 15.60 -10.61 -27.51
CA LEU A 255 14.63 -10.14 -28.50
C LEU A 255 15.20 -10.32 -29.91
N ASP A 256 14.58 -11.19 -30.71
CA ASP A 256 14.81 -11.24 -32.15
C ASP A 256 14.43 -9.89 -32.78
N ALA A 257 15.04 -9.54 -33.92
CA ALA A 257 14.83 -8.26 -34.60
C ALA A 257 13.34 -7.95 -34.85
N LYS A 258 12.53 -8.99 -35.08
CA LYS A 258 11.08 -8.91 -35.20
C LYS A 258 10.40 -8.48 -33.90
N GLN A 259 10.80 -9.06 -32.78
CA GLN A 259 10.22 -8.77 -31.46
C GLN A 259 10.58 -7.35 -31.01
N LEU A 260 11.79 -6.87 -31.32
CA LEU A 260 12.21 -5.50 -31.04
C LEU A 260 11.39 -4.49 -31.86
N LEU A 261 11.10 -4.80 -33.12
CA LEU A 261 10.23 -3.97 -33.97
C LEU A 261 8.80 -3.90 -33.43
N GLU A 262 8.26 -5.04 -32.98
CA GLU A 262 6.92 -5.14 -32.42
C GLU A 262 6.80 -4.37 -31.09
N LEU A 263 7.79 -4.49 -30.21
CA LEU A 263 7.90 -3.69 -28.99
C LEU A 263 7.94 -2.20 -29.31
N THR A 264 8.73 -1.80 -30.31
CA THR A 264 8.84 -0.40 -30.74
C THR A 264 7.49 0.12 -31.25
N ARG A 265 6.75 -0.67 -32.04
CA ARG A 265 5.38 -0.33 -32.47
C ARG A 265 4.42 -0.19 -31.30
N HIS A 266 4.49 -1.11 -30.33
CA HIS A 266 3.63 -1.06 -29.16
C HIS A 266 3.86 0.19 -28.31
N ILE A 267 5.12 0.55 -28.06
CA ILE A 267 5.49 1.78 -27.35
C ILE A 267 4.94 3.01 -28.09
N GLN A 268 5.09 3.07 -29.43
CA GLN A 268 4.54 4.17 -30.22
C GLN A 268 3.02 4.27 -30.13
N HIS A 269 2.31 3.14 -30.18
CA HIS A 269 0.86 3.10 -30.05
C HIS A 269 0.41 3.60 -28.67
N THR A 270 1.11 3.20 -27.61
CA THR A 270 0.83 3.65 -26.24
C THR A 270 1.08 5.16 -26.09
N LEU A 271 2.18 5.69 -26.63
CA LEU A 271 2.47 7.12 -26.58
C LEU A 271 1.46 7.96 -27.37
N ARG A 272 0.98 7.46 -28.52
CA ARG A 272 -0.12 8.09 -29.27
C ARG A 272 -1.41 8.15 -28.47
N ARG A 273 -1.76 7.08 -27.76
CA ARG A 273 -2.93 7.05 -26.85
C ARG A 273 -2.84 8.07 -25.72
N HIS A 274 -1.63 8.45 -25.30
CA HIS A 274 -1.40 9.46 -24.26
C HIS A 274 -1.24 10.89 -24.82
N GLY A 275 -1.55 11.11 -26.10
CA GLY A 275 -1.59 12.45 -26.71
C GLY A 275 -0.24 13.02 -27.12
N ILE A 276 0.81 12.20 -27.28
CA ILE A 276 2.09 12.67 -27.79
C ILE A 276 2.00 12.82 -29.32
N PRO A 277 2.25 14.01 -29.88
CA PRO A 277 2.16 14.26 -31.31
C PRO A 277 3.20 13.46 -32.11
N ASP A 278 2.81 12.98 -33.28
CA ASP A 278 3.60 12.11 -34.16
C ASP A 278 4.93 12.73 -34.61
N ASP A 279 5.05 14.06 -34.60
CA ASP A 279 6.25 14.79 -35.00
C ASP A 279 7.42 14.61 -34.02
N ILE A 280 7.14 14.12 -32.80
CA ILE A 280 8.15 13.88 -31.75
C ILE A 280 8.54 12.40 -31.70
N LEU A 281 7.73 11.50 -32.28
CA LEU A 281 8.00 10.07 -32.27
C LEU A 281 8.95 9.68 -33.40
N PRO A 282 9.94 8.80 -33.14
CA PRO A 282 10.85 8.33 -34.19
C PRO A 282 10.04 7.58 -35.26
N LYS A 283 10.12 8.02 -36.52
CA LYS A 283 9.42 7.37 -37.63
C LYS A 283 9.98 5.97 -37.85
N VAL A 284 9.20 4.94 -37.52
CA VAL A 284 9.49 3.54 -37.88
C VAL A 284 8.88 3.30 -39.24
N SER A 285 9.62 3.70 -40.28
CA SER A 285 9.23 3.60 -41.68
C SER A 285 10.11 2.54 -42.35
N GLY A 286 9.51 1.41 -42.73
CA GLY A 286 10.13 0.46 -43.65
C GLY A 286 10.07 -0.99 -43.19
N GLU A 287 9.64 -1.85 -44.11
CA GLU A 287 9.67 -3.32 -44.08
C GLU A 287 11.11 -3.89 -44.09
N HIS A 288 12.12 -3.01 -44.14
CA HIS A 288 13.53 -3.31 -43.99
C HIS A 288 14.14 -2.39 -42.92
N GLY A 289 14.47 -2.98 -41.77
CA GLY A 289 14.92 -2.27 -40.58
C GLY A 289 16.27 -1.56 -40.76
N VAL A 290 16.22 -0.23 -40.83
CA VAL A 290 17.41 0.62 -40.64
C VAL A 290 17.09 1.62 -39.53
N LEU A 291 17.75 1.43 -38.38
CA LEU A 291 17.68 2.36 -37.25
C LEU A 291 18.39 3.68 -37.62
N PRO A 292 17.83 4.85 -37.25
CA PRO A 292 18.47 6.13 -37.51
C PRO A 292 19.71 6.33 -36.61
N THR A 293 20.88 6.42 -37.23
CA THR A 293 22.14 6.74 -36.56
C THR A 293 22.13 8.18 -36.04
N ARG A 294 22.25 8.34 -34.72
CA ARG A 294 22.24 9.64 -34.04
C ARG A 294 23.55 10.41 -34.33
N ARG A 295 23.46 11.49 -35.12
CA ARG A 295 24.53 12.47 -35.30
C ARG A 295 24.81 13.19 -33.97
N THR A 296 26.04 13.07 -33.49
CA THR A 296 26.61 13.92 -32.44
C THR A 296 27.19 15.17 -33.10
N SER A 297 26.52 16.32 -32.96
CA SER A 297 27.13 17.63 -33.22
C SER A 297 27.13 18.43 -31.93
N GLY A 298 28.33 18.66 -31.41
CA GLY A 298 28.59 19.43 -30.21
C GLY A 298 28.30 20.92 -30.38
N THR A 299 27.61 21.46 -29.39
CA THR A 299 28.01 22.60 -28.55
C THR A 299 28.73 23.78 -29.22
N ALA A 300 27.99 24.87 -29.46
CA ALA A 300 28.49 26.23 -29.25
C ALA A 300 27.30 27.15 -28.92
N GLY A 301 27.23 27.60 -27.67
CA GLY A 301 26.20 28.50 -27.17
C GLY A 301 26.47 29.97 -27.50
N THR A 302 25.39 30.75 -27.49
CA THR A 302 25.25 32.20 -27.22
C THR A 302 23.75 32.47 -27.50
N GLY A 303 22.87 32.72 -26.54
CA GLY A 303 22.94 33.70 -25.47
C GLY A 303 22.34 35.03 -25.95
N ARG A 304 21.00 35.19 -25.97
CA ARG A 304 20.33 36.52 -25.92
C ARG A 304 18.79 36.45 -25.75
N ARG A 305 18.35 36.95 -24.58
CA ARG A 305 17.25 37.92 -24.32
C ARG A 305 15.82 37.66 -24.87
N ARG A 306 14.84 37.60 -23.95
CA ARG A 306 13.59 38.42 -23.84
C ARG A 306 12.62 37.70 -22.88
N ARG A 307 12.35 38.18 -21.66
CA ARG A 307 11.33 39.19 -21.24
C ARG A 307 9.95 39.07 -21.92
N GLY A 308 8.99 38.55 -21.18
CA GLY A 308 7.51 38.67 -21.28
C GLY A 308 6.94 37.74 -20.20
N ARG A 309 6.23 38.13 -19.14
CA ARG A 309 5.14 39.09 -18.86
C ARG A 309 3.82 38.72 -19.58
N GLY A 310 2.91 38.12 -18.80
CA GLY A 310 1.50 37.82 -19.05
C GLY A 310 1.11 36.73 -18.04
N GLY A 311 0.29 36.98 -17.02
CA GLY A 311 -1.17 37.14 -17.11
C GLY A 311 -1.76 35.73 -17.29
N GLY A 312 -2.57 35.15 -16.40
CA GLY A 312 -3.55 35.66 -15.45
C GLY A 312 -4.78 34.76 -15.59
N THR A 313 -5.51 34.53 -14.49
CA THR A 313 -6.87 33.94 -14.43
C THR A 313 -6.96 32.45 -14.83
N SER A 314 -7.81 31.59 -14.26
CA SER A 314 -8.95 31.71 -13.34
C SER A 314 -9.34 30.29 -12.90
N ASP A 315 -9.91 30.21 -11.71
CA ASP A 315 -10.69 29.08 -11.22
C ASP A 315 -11.68 28.54 -12.26
N LEU A 316 -11.75 27.22 -12.39
CA LEU A 316 -12.94 26.52 -12.89
C LEU A 316 -13.43 25.55 -11.84
N HIS A 317 -14.58 25.94 -11.31
CA HIS A 317 -15.53 25.17 -10.54
C HIS A 317 -15.97 23.88 -11.25
N SER A 318 -16.18 22.85 -10.44
CA SER A 318 -17.43 22.08 -10.33
C SER A 318 -18.10 21.57 -11.62
N SER A 319 -17.94 20.28 -11.88
CA SER A 319 -18.86 19.36 -12.59
C SER A 319 -18.14 17.99 -12.61
N TYR A 320 -18.73 16.82 -12.42
CA TYR A 320 -20.11 16.37 -12.55
C TYR A 320 -20.23 14.98 -11.89
N LEU A 321 -21.45 14.68 -11.43
CA LEU A 321 -22.13 13.38 -11.24
C LEU A 321 -21.32 12.10 -11.54
N MET A 322 -21.28 11.12 -10.62
CA MET A 322 -22.31 10.09 -10.35
C MET A 322 -22.41 9.04 -11.47
N ILE A 323 -22.79 7.80 -11.09
CA ILE A 323 -23.01 6.59 -11.93
C ILE A 323 -21.68 5.84 -12.21
N HIS A 324 -21.39 4.64 -11.70
CA HIS A 324 -22.14 3.38 -11.75
C HIS A 324 -21.79 2.48 -10.56
N ALA A 325 -22.79 2.14 -9.75
CA ALA A 325 -22.88 0.84 -9.08
C ALA A 325 -23.88 0.01 -9.90
N LEU A 326 -23.41 -1.10 -10.46
CA LEU A 326 -24.23 -2.18 -11.01
C LEU A 326 -23.28 -3.28 -11.51
N VAL A 327 -23.69 -4.53 -11.27
CA VAL A 327 -23.38 -5.72 -12.08
C VAL A 327 -22.05 -6.39 -11.75
N PHE A 328 -21.95 -7.68 -11.42
CA PHE A 328 -22.84 -8.84 -11.49
C PHE A 328 -22.10 -9.99 -10.75
N TRP A 329 -22.88 -10.96 -10.26
CA TRP A 329 -22.49 -12.32 -9.84
C TRP A 329 -21.65 -12.49 -8.57
#